data_AF-H1LQ79-F1
#
_entry.id   AF-H1LQ79-F1
#
_cell.length_a   1.000
_cell.length_b   1.000
_cell.length_c   1.000
_cell.angle_alpha   90.00
_cell.angle_beta   90.00
_cell.angle_gamma   90.00
#
_symmetry.space_group_name_H-M   'P 1'
#
loop_
_entity.id
_entity.type
_entity.pdbx_description
1 polymer ?
#
loop_
_entity_poly.entity_id
_entity_poly.type
_entity_poly.pdbx_seq_one_letter_code
_entity_poly.pdbx_strand_id
1 'polypeptide(L)'
;MNSLKKNLFYSDHLESSLKTFIPRTTYVRESFSSNISYDINLFTSSDVPIEYLNNENFKNELISKFQSKFINFMMFEEVVEDYSNSIELDLLDYFDRNSYVTGQWFSKLFTDFINKPRMLVNLLKILAKLKHDTLPNTHICIAALLSNKDVEVKDFAIRVFESWGDSASLKILENTAEISPKWLEDYKQSVIQDLKKNPSLVN
;
A
#
# COMPACT_ATOMS: atom_id res chain seq x y z
N MET A 1 36.27 -25.49 -35.57
CA MET A 1 36.21 -26.68 -34.70
C MET A 1 36.90 -26.31 -33.40
N ASN A 2 36.13 -25.91 -32.37
CA ASN A 2 35.77 -26.73 -31.19
C ASN A 2 37.02 -27.30 -30.47
N SER A 3 37.23 -27.16 -29.17
CA SER A 3 36.48 -26.58 -28.07
C SER A 3 37.41 -26.39 -26.86
N LEU A 4 37.04 -25.48 -25.97
CA LEU A 4 37.49 -25.39 -24.59
C LEU A 4 37.41 -26.74 -23.84
N LYS A 5 38.37 -27.01 -22.96
CA LYS A 5 38.16 -27.07 -21.49
C LYS A 5 39.43 -27.59 -20.79
N LYS A 6 39.96 -26.78 -19.86
CA LYS A 6 41.06 -27.14 -18.96
C LYS A 6 40.57 -26.98 -17.51
N ASN A 7 40.68 -28.08 -16.77
CA ASN A 7 40.86 -28.25 -15.32
C ASN A 7 39.78 -27.82 -14.31
N LEU A 8 39.15 -28.85 -13.70
CA LEU A 8 39.29 -29.30 -12.30
C LEU A 8 39.39 -28.23 -11.19
N PHE A 9 38.36 -28.12 -10.34
CA PHE A 9 38.27 -28.59 -8.94
C PHE A 9 37.03 -28.00 -8.21
N TYR A 10 36.56 -28.72 -7.17
CA TYR A 10 35.49 -28.41 -6.21
C TYR A 10 34.02 -28.56 -6.68
N SER A 11 33.10 -29.15 -5.93
CA SER A 11 33.07 -30.15 -4.85
C SER A 11 31.59 -30.45 -4.65
N ASP A 12 31.25 -31.70 -4.37
CA ASP A 12 29.93 -32.11 -3.89
C ASP A 12 29.42 -31.16 -2.80
N HIS A 13 28.21 -30.59 -2.97
CA HIS A 13 27.27 -30.14 -1.92
C HIS A 13 26.19 -29.25 -2.55
N LEU A 14 25.18 -29.83 -3.22
CA LEU A 14 24.00 -29.05 -3.65
C LEU A 14 22.66 -29.80 -3.56
N GLU A 15 22.58 -30.95 -2.88
CA GLU A 15 21.37 -31.78 -2.89
C GLU A 15 20.75 -32.12 -1.52
N SER A 16 20.90 -31.29 -0.48
CA SER A 16 20.28 -31.59 0.84
C SER A 16 19.51 -30.49 1.56
N SER A 17 19.16 -29.38 0.92
CA SER A 17 18.60 -28.21 1.65
C SER A 17 17.21 -27.72 1.21
N LEU A 18 16.31 -28.63 0.79
CA LEU A 18 14.89 -28.29 0.56
C LEU A 18 13.90 -29.14 1.39
N LYS A 19 14.27 -29.52 2.61
CA LYS A 19 13.31 -30.07 3.59
C LYS A 19 12.63 -28.94 4.37
N THR A 20 11.46 -28.53 3.86
CA THR A 20 10.29 -28.01 4.60
C THR A 20 10.57 -27.17 5.85
N PHE A 21 10.68 -25.85 5.68
CA PHE A 21 10.49 -24.90 6.77
C PHE A 21 8.99 -24.64 6.95
N ILE A 22 8.38 -25.31 7.94
CA ILE A 22 7.09 -24.92 8.50
C ILE A 22 7.42 -24.10 9.74
N PRO A 23 7.12 -22.78 9.79
CA PRO A 23 7.35 -22.01 11.00
C PRO A 23 6.35 -22.46 12.06
N ARG A 24 6.80 -23.24 13.05
CA ARG A 24 6.12 -23.33 14.35
C ARG A 24 6.38 -22.03 15.08
N THR A 25 5.44 -21.10 15.01
CA THR A 25 5.41 -19.96 15.94
C THR A 25 4.92 -20.46 17.28
N THR A 26 5.84 -20.80 18.18
CA THR A 26 5.53 -20.96 19.59
C THR A 26 5.38 -19.56 20.17
N TYR A 27 4.15 -19.11 20.39
CA TYR A 27 3.90 -17.85 21.10
C TYR A 27 4.39 -17.98 22.54
N VAL A 28 5.50 -17.33 22.86
CA VAL A 28 5.92 -17.10 24.25
C VAL A 28 4.97 -16.04 24.81
N ARG A 29 4.10 -16.46 25.74
CA ARG A 29 3.22 -15.57 26.49
C ARG A 29 4.05 -14.81 27.51
N GLU A 30 4.55 -13.64 27.14
CA GLU A 30 5.06 -12.67 28.12
C GLU A 30 3.87 -12.10 28.89
N SER A 31 3.83 -12.41 30.19
CA SER A 31 2.84 -11.93 31.12
C SER A 31 3.10 -10.47 31.49
N PHE A 32 2.39 -9.54 30.85
CA PHE A 32 2.22 -8.19 31.37
C PHE A 32 1.02 -8.14 32.29
N SER A 33 1.28 -8.05 33.59
CA SER A 33 0.28 -7.76 34.62
C SER A 33 0.04 -6.25 34.69
N SER A 34 -1.15 -5.80 34.29
CA SER A 34 -1.76 -4.62 34.90
C SER A 34 -3.29 -4.73 34.82
N ASN A 35 -3.92 -4.42 35.94
CA ASN A 35 -5.32 -4.68 36.26
C ASN A 35 -6.27 -3.94 35.32
N ILE A 36 -7.02 -4.67 34.50
CA ILE A 36 -8.27 -4.19 33.91
C ILE A 36 -9.35 -5.22 34.25
N SER A 37 -10.32 -4.80 35.05
CA SER A 37 -11.54 -5.56 35.33
C SER A 37 -12.31 -5.71 34.02
N TYR A 38 -12.37 -6.94 33.50
CA TYR A 38 -13.31 -7.33 32.47
C TYR A 38 -14.26 -8.38 33.06
N ASP A 39 -15.32 -7.91 33.70
CA ASP A 39 -16.53 -8.72 33.81
C ASP A 39 -17.32 -8.61 32.51
N ILE A 40 -16.95 -9.44 31.53
CA ILE A 40 -17.84 -9.81 30.41
C ILE A 40 -17.79 -11.33 30.30
N ASN A 41 -18.68 -11.99 31.05
CA ASN A 41 -19.10 -13.34 30.72
C ASN A 41 -19.90 -13.30 29.42
N LEU A 42 -19.22 -13.53 28.29
CA LEU A 42 -19.89 -13.93 27.06
C LEU A 42 -19.25 -15.22 26.55
N PHE A 43 -19.80 -16.34 27.00
CA PHE A 43 -19.57 -17.65 26.41
C PHE A 43 -20.13 -17.64 24.98
N THR A 44 -19.30 -17.30 24.00
CA THR A 44 -19.56 -17.60 22.58
C THR A 44 -18.77 -18.84 22.20
N SER A 45 -19.46 -19.92 21.87
CA SER A 45 -18.91 -21.23 21.50
C SER A 45 -18.26 -21.25 20.11
N SER A 46 -17.42 -20.27 19.81
CA SER A 46 -16.66 -20.21 18.55
C SER A 46 -15.21 -19.91 18.88
N ASP A 47 -14.29 -20.78 18.45
CA ASP A 47 -12.83 -20.62 18.54
C ASP A 47 -12.29 -19.43 17.71
N VAL A 48 -13.13 -18.44 17.42
CA VAL A 48 -12.83 -17.28 16.59
C VAL A 48 -12.35 -16.14 17.50
N PRO A 49 -11.14 -15.59 17.28
CA PRO A 49 -10.63 -14.47 18.06
C PRO A 49 -11.57 -13.26 18.02
N ILE A 50 -11.78 -12.59 19.16
CA ILE A 50 -12.65 -11.40 19.28
C ILE A 50 -12.25 -10.30 18.30
N GLU A 51 -10.94 -10.12 18.08
CA GLU A 51 -10.41 -9.15 17.11
C GLU A 51 -10.92 -9.39 15.68
N TYR A 52 -11.00 -10.65 15.27
CA TYR A 52 -11.54 -11.02 13.96
C TYR A 52 -13.02 -10.63 13.83
N LEU A 53 -13.82 -10.92 14.87
CA LEU A 53 -15.24 -10.55 14.88
C LEU A 53 -15.43 -9.04 14.84
N ASN A 54 -14.62 -8.28 15.60
CA ASN A 54 -14.65 -6.82 15.58
C ASN A 54 -14.29 -6.26 14.21
N ASN A 55 -13.27 -6.81 13.56
CA ASN A 55 -12.84 -6.39 12.22
C ASN A 55 -13.90 -6.70 11.15
N GLU A 56 -14.53 -7.87 11.19
CA GLU A 56 -15.62 -8.20 10.26
C GLU A 56 -16.88 -7.35 10.50
N ASN A 57 -17.24 -7.08 11.76
CA ASN A 57 -18.34 -6.17 12.08
C ASN A 57 -18.07 -4.74 11.57
N PHE A 58 -16.85 -4.23 11.80
CA PHE A 58 -16.45 -2.91 11.30
C PHE A 58 -16.46 -2.85 9.78
N LYS A 59 -15.95 -3.88 9.11
CA LYS A 59 -15.98 -4.01 7.65
C LYS A 59 -17.40 -4.00 7.11
N ASN A 60 -18.32 -4.73 7.74
CA ASN A 60 -19.74 -4.74 7.36
C ASN A 60 -20.38 -3.36 7.52
N GLU A 61 -20.04 -2.64 8.59
CA GLU A 61 -20.47 -1.25 8.78
C GLU A 61 -19.93 -0.34 7.67
N LEU A 62 -18.63 -0.39 7.39
CA LEU A 62 -17.98 0.39 6.34
C LEU A 62 -18.65 0.12 4.99
N ILE A 63 -18.80 -1.15 4.60
CA ILE A 63 -19.40 -1.51 3.31
C ILE A 63 -20.85 -1.04 3.22
N SER A 64 -21.65 -1.26 4.27
CA SER A 64 -23.08 -0.93 4.25
C SER A 64 -23.37 0.56 4.31
N LYS A 65 -22.55 1.35 5.02
CA LYS A 65 -22.82 2.78 5.26
C LYS A 65 -21.95 3.73 4.44
N PHE A 66 -20.75 3.32 4.04
CA PHE A 66 -19.75 4.21 3.44
C PHE A 66 -19.44 3.92 1.98
N GLN A 67 -19.26 2.64 1.62
CA GLN A 67 -18.70 2.27 0.32
C GLN A 67 -19.46 2.87 -0.87
N SER A 68 -20.80 2.76 -0.89
CA SER A 68 -21.60 3.25 -2.03
C SER A 68 -21.49 4.77 -2.20
N LYS A 69 -21.50 5.54 -1.11
CA LYS A 69 -21.34 7.00 -1.19
C LYS A 69 -19.93 7.38 -1.62
N PHE A 70 -18.92 6.66 -1.13
CA PHE A 70 -17.53 6.86 -1.52
C PHE A 70 -17.33 6.60 -3.02
N ILE A 71 -17.74 5.42 -3.51
CA ILE A 71 -17.59 5.06 -4.93
C ILE A 71 -18.34 6.05 -5.83
N ASN A 72 -19.56 6.45 -5.48
CA ASN A 72 -20.31 7.43 -6.25
C ASN A 72 -19.57 8.77 -6.33
N PHE A 73 -19.06 9.28 -5.20
CA PHE A 73 -18.25 10.50 -5.21
C PHE A 73 -17.05 10.35 -6.14
N MET A 74 -16.28 9.27 -6.00
CA MET A 74 -15.06 9.07 -6.79
C MET A 74 -15.33 8.91 -8.30
N MET A 75 -16.52 8.45 -8.68
CA MET A 75 -16.92 8.27 -10.08
C MET A 75 -17.45 9.55 -10.73
N PHE A 76 -18.15 10.40 -9.98
CA PHE A 76 -18.90 11.52 -10.54
C PHE A 76 -18.38 12.90 -10.14
N GLU A 77 -17.72 12.99 -9.00
CA GLU A 77 -17.11 14.21 -8.50
C GLU A 77 -15.59 14.21 -8.74
N GLU A 78 -14.95 15.34 -8.49
CA GLU A 78 -13.50 15.49 -8.54
C GLU A 78 -12.94 15.70 -7.13
N VAL A 79 -11.87 15.00 -6.80
CA VAL A 79 -11.07 15.33 -5.61
C VAL A 79 -10.23 16.56 -5.96
N VAL A 80 -10.42 17.64 -5.21
CA VAL A 80 -9.60 18.86 -5.33
C VAL A 80 -8.38 18.72 -4.43
N GLU A 81 -7.19 19.10 -4.89
CA GLU A 81 -5.94 18.90 -4.14
C GLU A 81 -5.81 19.87 -2.94
N ASP A 82 -6.38 21.08 -3.06
CA ASP A 82 -6.16 22.19 -2.11
C ASP A 82 -6.97 22.11 -0.81
N TYR A 83 -8.02 21.30 -0.75
CA TYR A 83 -8.85 21.15 0.44
C TYR A 83 -9.46 19.75 0.52
N SER A 84 -9.93 19.37 1.72
CA SER A 84 -10.64 18.11 1.94
C SER A 84 -12.14 18.30 1.83
N ASN A 85 -12.80 17.46 1.04
CA ASN A 85 -14.25 17.40 1.00
C ASN A 85 -14.83 16.51 2.13
N SER A 86 -16.15 16.48 2.27
CA SER A 86 -16.80 15.69 3.33
C SER A 86 -16.54 14.19 3.22
N ILE A 87 -16.39 13.64 2.00
CA ILE A 87 -16.13 12.21 1.84
C ILE A 87 -14.71 11.84 2.28
N GLU A 88 -13.75 12.75 2.12
CA GLU A 88 -12.38 12.58 2.62
C GLU A 88 -12.35 12.63 4.15
N LEU A 89 -13.09 13.56 4.76
CA LEU A 89 -13.20 13.64 6.22
C LEU A 89 -13.86 12.39 6.82
N ASP A 90 -14.93 11.90 6.17
CA ASP A 90 -15.55 10.63 6.57
C ASP A 90 -14.56 9.45 6.43
N LEU A 91 -13.77 9.42 5.35
CA LEU A 91 -12.75 8.39 5.16
C LEU A 91 -11.71 8.41 6.29
N LEU A 92 -11.28 9.60 6.72
CA LEU A 92 -10.35 9.75 7.83
C LEU A 92 -10.95 9.24 9.16
N ASP A 93 -12.24 9.49 9.44
CA ASP A 93 -12.93 8.89 10.60
C ASP A 93 -12.87 7.35 10.58
N TYR A 94 -13.05 6.73 9.41
CA TYR A 94 -12.91 5.28 9.27
C TYR A 94 -11.47 4.80 9.50
N PHE A 95 -10.45 5.56 9.07
CA PHE A 95 -9.06 5.24 9.35
C PHE A 95 -8.74 5.37 10.85
N ASP A 96 -9.22 6.41 11.51
CA ASP A 96 -9.00 6.65 12.94
C ASP A 96 -9.63 5.55 13.80
N ARG A 97 -10.81 5.05 13.39
CA ARG A 97 -11.53 3.99 14.12
C ARG A 97 -10.95 2.59 13.90
N ASN A 98 -10.50 2.28 12.68
CA ASN A 98 -9.86 1.00 12.35
C ASN A 98 -9.01 1.11 11.07
N SER A 99 -7.75 1.51 11.23
CA SER A 99 -6.83 1.72 10.11
C SER A 99 -6.53 0.43 9.33
N TYR A 100 -6.50 -0.72 10.00
CA TYR A 100 -6.26 -2.01 9.36
C TYR A 100 -7.38 -2.37 8.37
N VAL A 101 -8.64 -2.39 8.83
CA VAL A 101 -9.78 -2.75 7.98
C VAL A 101 -10.01 -1.70 6.89
N THR A 102 -9.96 -0.42 7.25
CA THR A 102 -10.14 0.69 6.30
C THR A 102 -9.04 0.66 5.25
N GLY A 103 -7.79 0.41 5.65
CA GLY A 103 -6.68 0.33 4.72
C GLY A 103 -6.76 -0.85 3.76
N GLN A 104 -7.17 -2.03 4.24
CA GLN A 104 -7.42 -3.18 3.37
C GLN A 104 -8.54 -2.92 2.36
N TRP A 105 -9.63 -2.32 2.82
CA TRP A 105 -10.75 -1.93 1.96
C TRP A 105 -10.31 -0.90 0.91
N PHE A 106 -9.61 0.16 1.32
CA PHE A 106 -9.16 1.22 0.42
C PHE A 106 -8.16 0.71 -0.62
N SER A 107 -7.18 -0.10 -0.21
CA SER A 107 -6.23 -0.75 -1.12
C SER A 107 -6.92 -1.66 -2.15
N LYS A 108 -8.00 -2.34 -1.74
CA LYS A 108 -8.79 -3.18 -2.65
C LYS A 108 -9.45 -2.36 -3.77
N LEU A 109 -9.81 -1.09 -3.54
CA LEU A 109 -10.41 -0.23 -4.57
C LEU A 109 -9.48 -0.04 -5.78
N PHE A 110 -8.16 0.08 -5.58
CA PHE A 110 -7.21 0.17 -6.69
C PHE A 110 -7.27 -1.05 -7.61
N THR A 111 -7.44 -2.24 -7.02
CA THR A 111 -7.54 -3.49 -7.79
C THR A 111 -8.90 -3.59 -8.47
N ASP A 112 -9.98 -3.32 -7.75
CA ASP A 112 -11.36 -3.44 -8.26
C ASP A 112 -11.63 -2.45 -9.41
N PHE A 113 -10.94 -1.31 -9.41
CA PHE A 113 -11.11 -0.23 -10.38
C PHE A 113 -9.87 0.01 -11.26
N ILE A 114 -8.98 -0.98 -11.41
CA ILE A 114 -7.73 -0.86 -12.17
C ILE A 114 -7.92 -0.39 -13.64
N ASN A 115 -9.10 -0.63 -14.20
CA ASN A 115 -9.48 -0.25 -15.56
C ASN A 115 -10.28 1.07 -15.64
N LYS A 116 -10.36 1.84 -14.55
CA LYS A 116 -11.14 3.08 -14.45
C LYS A 116 -10.21 4.25 -14.09
N PRO A 117 -9.57 4.91 -15.08
CA PRO A 117 -8.59 5.97 -14.84
C PRO A 117 -9.06 7.06 -13.88
N ARG A 118 -10.27 7.59 -14.07
CA ARG A 118 -10.85 8.60 -13.18
C ARG A 118 -10.88 8.18 -11.71
N MET A 119 -11.30 6.94 -11.43
CA MET A 119 -11.32 6.40 -10.07
C MET A 119 -9.90 6.34 -9.50
N LEU A 120 -8.94 5.82 -10.28
CA LEU A 120 -7.55 5.73 -9.86
C LEU A 120 -6.93 7.11 -9.58
N VAL A 121 -7.17 8.09 -10.46
CA VAL A 121 -6.70 9.47 -10.28
C VAL A 121 -7.26 10.06 -9.00
N ASN A 122 -8.57 9.96 -8.74
CA ASN A 122 -9.16 10.47 -7.51
C ASN A 122 -8.59 9.73 -6.26
N LEU A 123 -8.36 8.41 -6.34
CA LEU A 123 -7.75 7.66 -5.23
C LEU A 123 -6.31 8.10 -4.97
N LEU A 124 -5.53 8.35 -6.03
CA LEU A 124 -4.16 8.86 -5.95
C LEU A 124 -4.12 10.26 -5.33
N LYS A 125 -5.06 11.15 -5.71
CA LYS A 125 -5.19 12.49 -5.11
C LYS A 125 -5.43 12.41 -3.60
N ILE A 126 -6.30 11.50 -3.15
CA ILE A 126 -6.49 11.26 -1.71
C ILE A 126 -5.19 10.77 -1.08
N LEU A 127 -4.50 9.81 -1.69
CA LEU A 127 -3.23 9.29 -1.16
C LEU A 127 -2.10 10.30 -1.08
N ALA A 128 -2.03 11.23 -2.03
CA ALA A 128 -1.04 12.30 -1.99
C ALA A 128 -1.20 13.17 -0.73
N LYS A 129 -2.42 13.30 -0.20
CA LYS A 129 -2.71 14.03 1.05
C LYS A 129 -2.50 13.19 2.31
N LEU A 130 -2.63 11.86 2.20
CA LEU A 130 -2.41 10.94 3.30
C LEU A 130 -0.91 10.68 3.49
N LYS A 131 -0.50 10.38 4.72
CA LYS A 131 0.88 9.93 4.97
C LYS A 131 1.06 8.51 4.43
N HIS A 132 2.26 8.20 3.95
CA HIS A 132 2.57 6.92 3.32
C HIS A 132 2.43 5.70 4.25
N ASP A 133 2.50 5.91 5.57
CA ASP A 133 2.34 4.89 6.62
C ASP A 133 0.88 4.47 6.86
N THR A 134 -0.08 5.14 6.21
CA THR A 134 -1.51 4.89 6.39
C THR A 134 -1.97 3.55 5.78
N LEU A 135 -1.23 3.00 4.82
CA LEU A 135 -1.58 1.79 4.10
C LEU A 135 -0.41 0.78 4.06
N PRO A 136 -0.66 -0.53 4.16
CA PRO A 136 0.38 -1.53 4.00
C PRO A 136 0.78 -1.64 2.52
N ASN A 137 2.10 -1.66 2.25
CA ASN A 137 2.68 -1.87 0.91
C ASN A 137 2.23 -0.83 -0.15
N THR A 138 1.83 0.37 0.26
CA THR A 138 1.28 1.42 -0.63
C THR A 138 2.23 1.76 -1.76
N HIS A 139 3.53 1.93 -1.45
CA HIS A 139 4.53 2.26 -2.46
C HIS A 139 4.55 1.28 -3.63
N ILE A 140 4.40 -0.03 -3.36
CA ILE A 140 4.37 -1.07 -4.41
C ILE A 140 3.09 -0.94 -5.24
N CYS A 141 1.95 -0.69 -4.59
CA CYS A 141 0.68 -0.47 -5.29
C CYS A 141 0.77 0.73 -6.25
N ILE A 142 1.34 1.85 -5.79
CA ILE A 142 1.48 3.06 -6.62
C ILE A 142 2.53 2.85 -7.72
N ALA A 143 3.62 2.14 -7.44
CA ALA A 143 4.63 1.81 -8.44
C ALA A 143 4.05 1.03 -9.62
N ALA A 144 3.11 0.12 -9.37
CA ALA A 144 2.42 -0.63 -10.44
C ALA A 144 1.64 0.29 -11.38
N LEU A 145 1.12 1.41 -10.88
CA LEU A 145 0.34 2.38 -11.66
C LEU A 145 1.21 3.22 -12.62
N LEU A 146 2.53 3.30 -12.41
CA LEU A 146 3.46 3.92 -13.37
C LEU A 146 3.46 3.22 -14.73
N SER A 147 3.03 1.95 -14.78
CA SER A 147 2.87 1.16 -16.01
C SER A 147 1.45 1.22 -16.60
N ASN A 148 0.55 2.04 -16.05
CA ASN A 148 -0.83 2.14 -16.56
C ASN A 148 -0.85 2.64 -18.02
N LYS A 149 -1.90 2.33 -18.79
CA LYS A 149 -2.01 2.87 -20.17
C LYS A 149 -2.39 4.34 -20.18
N ASP A 150 -3.08 4.80 -19.13
CA ASP A 150 -3.57 6.16 -19.02
C ASP A 150 -2.48 7.09 -18.49
N VAL A 151 -2.21 8.17 -19.22
CA VAL A 151 -1.12 9.10 -18.90
C VAL A 151 -1.40 9.88 -17.62
N GLU A 152 -2.67 10.21 -17.35
CA GLU A 152 -3.08 10.96 -16.16
C GLU A 152 -2.88 10.11 -14.90
N VAL A 153 -3.19 8.82 -14.97
CA VAL A 153 -2.92 7.88 -13.85
C VAL A 153 -1.43 7.84 -13.51
N LYS A 154 -0.55 7.84 -14.51
CA LYS A 154 0.90 7.85 -14.28
C LYS A 154 1.40 9.16 -13.70
N ASP A 155 0.90 10.30 -14.20
CA ASP A 155 1.19 11.64 -13.64
C ASP A 155 0.86 11.69 -12.15
N PHE A 156 -0.36 11.32 -11.79
CA PHE A 156 -0.77 11.32 -10.39
C PHE A 156 -0.01 10.30 -9.53
N ALA A 157 0.43 9.16 -10.09
CA ALA A 157 1.29 8.24 -9.37
C ALA A 157 2.66 8.86 -9.05
N ILE A 158 3.24 9.64 -9.96
CA ILE A 158 4.48 10.41 -9.70
C ILE A 158 4.23 11.48 -8.64
N ARG A 159 3.11 12.22 -8.72
CA ARG A 159 2.73 13.25 -7.73
C ARG A 159 2.58 12.69 -6.32
N VAL A 160 2.07 11.47 -6.17
CA VAL A 160 2.00 10.80 -4.86
C VAL A 160 3.41 10.62 -4.28
N PHE A 161 4.34 10.11 -5.08
CA PHE A 161 5.74 9.94 -4.65
C PHE A 161 6.44 11.27 -4.37
N GLU A 162 6.17 12.31 -5.16
CA GLU A 162 6.64 13.67 -4.90
C GLU A 162 6.12 14.19 -3.54
N SER A 163 4.81 14.06 -3.31
CA SER A 163 4.15 14.53 -2.07
C SER A 163 4.70 13.83 -0.83
N TRP A 164 4.90 12.51 -0.89
CA TRP A 164 5.42 11.75 0.24
C TRP A 164 6.87 12.09 0.57
N GLY A 165 7.68 12.40 -0.46
CA GLY A 165 9.03 12.92 -0.29
C GLY A 165 9.96 12.03 0.55
N ASP A 166 9.74 10.71 0.50
CA ASP A 166 10.49 9.72 1.30
C ASP A 166 11.51 8.94 0.47
N SER A 167 12.39 8.19 1.15
CA SER A 167 13.49 7.47 0.50
C SER A 167 13.01 6.28 -0.33
N ALA A 168 11.87 5.68 0.04
CA ALA A 168 11.26 4.61 -0.73
C ALA A 168 10.70 5.12 -2.07
N SER A 169 10.08 6.29 -2.05
CA SER A 169 9.57 7.02 -3.21
C SER A 169 10.70 7.35 -4.18
N LEU A 170 11.79 7.94 -3.68
CA LEU A 170 12.99 8.21 -4.48
C LEU A 170 13.53 6.94 -5.13
N LYS A 171 13.74 5.88 -4.33
CA LYS A 171 14.25 4.60 -4.82
C LYS A 171 13.37 4.00 -5.91
N ILE A 172 12.05 4.07 -5.79
CA ILE A 172 11.13 3.57 -6.81
C ILE A 172 11.25 4.38 -8.10
N LEU A 173 11.21 5.70 -8.01
CA LEU A 173 11.29 6.57 -9.19
C LEU A 173 12.59 6.37 -9.98
N GLU A 174 13.73 6.20 -9.29
CA GLU A 174 15.04 5.95 -9.92
C GLU A 174 15.13 4.60 -10.62
N ASN A 175 14.46 3.58 -10.08
CA ASN A 175 14.53 2.21 -10.59
C ASN A 175 13.37 1.87 -11.54
N THR A 176 12.43 2.80 -11.74
CA THR A 176 11.34 2.64 -12.70
C THR A 176 11.83 2.95 -14.10
N ALA A 177 11.44 2.10 -15.07
CA ALA A 177 11.74 2.29 -16.48
C ALA A 177 11.26 3.67 -17.00
N GLU A 178 11.74 4.05 -18.18
CA GLU A 178 11.33 5.29 -18.83
C GLU A 178 9.81 5.34 -19.03
N ILE A 179 9.20 6.46 -18.66
CA ILE A 179 7.75 6.65 -18.69
C ILE A 179 7.37 7.47 -19.92
N SER A 180 6.58 6.86 -20.80
CA SER A 180 5.93 7.58 -21.91
C SER A 180 4.68 8.33 -21.44
N PRO A 181 4.43 9.57 -21.92
CA PRO A 181 5.19 10.33 -22.94
C PRO A 181 6.40 11.08 -22.37
N LYS A 182 7.27 11.60 -23.26
CA LYS A 182 8.54 12.26 -22.89
C LYS A 182 8.40 13.37 -21.83
N TRP A 183 7.34 14.19 -21.89
CA TRP A 183 7.11 15.24 -20.89
C TRP A 183 6.91 14.68 -19.49
N LEU A 184 6.34 13.46 -19.39
CA LEU A 184 6.08 12.79 -18.13
C LEU A 184 7.36 12.18 -17.56
N GLU A 185 8.23 11.65 -18.43
CA GLU A 185 9.60 11.29 -18.02
C GLU A 185 10.38 12.52 -17.52
N ASP A 186 10.28 13.65 -18.21
CA ASP A 186 10.95 14.89 -17.79
C ASP A 186 10.46 15.36 -16.43
N TYR A 187 9.15 15.26 -16.18
CA TYR A 187 8.58 15.53 -14.87
C TYR A 187 9.11 14.55 -13.80
N LYS A 188 9.11 13.23 -14.07
CA LYS A 188 9.70 12.22 -13.17
C LYS A 188 11.15 12.56 -12.81
N GLN A 189 11.96 12.94 -13.79
CA GLN A 189 13.35 13.32 -13.57
C GLN A 189 13.47 14.59 -12.72
N SER A 190 12.61 15.60 -12.94
CA SER A 190 12.57 16.78 -12.08
C SER A 190 12.29 16.42 -10.62
N VAL A 191 11.28 15.58 -10.37
CA VAL A 191 10.94 15.10 -9.02
C VAL A 191 12.12 14.36 -8.38
N ILE A 192 12.79 13.46 -9.11
CA ILE A 192 13.99 12.77 -8.61
C ILE A 192 15.08 13.77 -8.19
N GLN A 193 15.34 14.80 -9.01
CA GLN A 193 16.35 15.82 -8.68
C GLN A 193 15.96 16.63 -7.45
N ASP A 194 14.68 16.97 -7.29
CA ASP A 194 14.21 17.72 -6.13
C ASP A 194 14.28 16.89 -4.85
N LEU A 195 13.87 15.62 -4.89
CA LEU A 195 14.00 14.71 -3.75
C LEU A 195 15.46 14.50 -3.33
N LYS A 196 16.40 14.41 -4.28
CA LYS A 196 17.85 14.29 -3.98
C LYS A 196 18.45 15.50 -3.28
N LYS A 197 17.84 16.68 -3.38
CA LYS A 197 18.30 17.87 -2.64
C LYS A 197 18.06 17.72 -1.13
N ASN A 198 17.19 16.81 -0.71
CA ASN A 198 16.96 16.52 0.70
C ASN A 198 18.01 15.52 1.22
N PRO A 199 18.99 15.96 2.07
CA PRO A 199 20.09 15.12 2.49
C PRO A 199 19.67 13.90 3.31
N SER A 200 18.47 13.90 3.90
CA SER A 200 17.96 12.77 4.66
C SER A 200 17.56 11.56 3.81
N LEU A 201 17.46 11.71 2.48
CA LEU A 201 16.96 10.67 1.57
C LEU A 201 18.07 9.91 0.81
N VAL A 202 19.32 10.39 0.87
CA VAL A 202 20.43 9.94 -0.01
C VAL A 202 21.41 8.99 0.72
N ASN A 203 21.14 8.64 1.99
CA ASN A 203 22.00 7.80 2.83
C ASN A 203 21.55 6.34 2.89
#